data_AF-A0A933TT11-F1
#
_entry.id   AF-A0A933TT11-F1
#
_cell.length_a   1.000
_cell.length_b   1.000
_cell.length_c   1.000
_cell.angle_alpha   90.00
_cell.angle_beta   90.00
_cell.angle_gamma   90.00
#
_symmetry.space_group_name_H-M   'P 1'
#
loop_
_entity.id
_entity.type
_entity.pdbx_description
1 polymer ?
#
loop_
_entity_poly.entity_id
_entity_poly.type
_entity_poly.pdbx_seq_one_letter_code
_entity_poly.pdbx_strand_id
1 'polypeptide(L)'
;MKTRDAQRKADVELVGRALDAFFADYKIYPFGSTAGEIKSCGYMAVQACPWGEGPMIDIHNVTYLKKFPVDPQAYKNIKYIYTTNSERTKYKICITLEYTGDKDYKKDIQCNWYVNK
;
A
#
# COMPACT_ATOMS: atom_id res chain seq x y z
N MET A 1 -15.74 3.24 11.35
CA MET A 1 -16.54 2.07 11.74
C MET A 1 -15.58 0.92 11.96
N LYS A 2 -15.57 0.31 13.16
CA LYS A 2 -14.54 -0.64 13.62
C LYS A 2 -14.16 -1.71 12.60
N THR A 3 -15.13 -2.38 11.97
CA THR A 3 -14.87 -3.48 11.03
C THR A 3 -14.14 -3.02 9.76
N ARG A 4 -14.53 -1.87 9.20
CA ARG A 4 -13.84 -1.30 8.03
C ARG A 4 -12.41 -0.89 8.37
N ASP A 5 -12.24 -0.29 9.54
CA ASP A 5 -10.93 0.13 10.02
C ASP A 5 -10.01 -1.08 10.27
N ALA A 6 -10.56 -2.18 10.81
CA ALA A 6 -9.84 -3.45 10.92
C ALA A 6 -9.42 -4.01 9.55
N GLN A 7 -10.31 -3.95 8.56
CA GLN A 7 -9.97 -4.33 7.18
C GLN A 7 -8.83 -3.46 6.62
N ARG A 8 -8.92 -2.12 6.72
CA ARG A 8 -7.87 -1.21 6.22
C ARG A 8 -6.51 -1.51 6.85
N LYS A 9 -6.48 -1.79 8.15
CA LYS A 9 -5.24 -2.18 8.85
C LYS A 9 -4.71 -3.51 8.31
N ALA A 10 -5.57 -4.51 8.14
CA ALA A 10 -5.18 -5.81 7.57
C ALA A 10 -4.67 -5.70 6.12
N ASP A 11 -5.29 -4.84 5.31
CA ASP A 11 -4.91 -4.56 3.93
C ASP A 11 -3.51 -3.91 3.85
N VAL A 12 -3.22 -2.96 4.74
CA VAL A 12 -1.90 -2.34 4.82
C VAL A 12 -0.83 -3.35 5.25
N GLU A 13 -1.11 -4.19 6.25
CA GLU A 13 -0.20 -5.26 6.68
C GLU A 13 0.07 -6.27 5.56
N LEU A 14 -0.96 -6.60 4.76
CA LEU A 14 -0.81 -7.49 3.61
C LEU A 14 0.14 -6.89 2.55
N VAL A 15 -0.08 -5.63 2.17
CA VAL A 15 0.76 -4.94 1.18
C VAL A 15 2.18 -4.74 1.73
N GLY A 16 2.30 -4.42 3.01
CA GLY A 16 3.60 -4.23 3.65
C GLY A 16 4.47 -5.50 3.63
N ARG A 17 3.90 -6.69 3.87
CA ARG A 17 4.63 -7.96 3.70
C ARG A 17 5.13 -8.18 2.28
N ALA A 18 4.34 -7.79 1.27
CA ALA A 18 4.76 -7.89 -0.13
C ALA A 18 5.90 -6.90 -0.45
N LEU A 19 5.83 -5.69 0.10
CA LEU A 19 6.89 -4.69 -0.01
C LEU A 19 8.18 -5.14 0.69
N ASP A 20 8.10 -5.77 1.86
CA ASP A 20 9.27 -6.32 2.56
C ASP A 20 9.95 -7.42 1.75
N ALA A 21 9.17 -8.31 1.12
CA ALA A 21 9.70 -9.34 0.24
C ALA A 21 10.39 -8.72 -1.00
N PHE A 22 9.78 -7.71 -1.63
CA PHE A 22 10.42 -6.97 -2.71
C PHE A 22 11.73 -6.29 -2.25
N PHE A 23 11.72 -5.67 -1.07
CA PHE A 23 12.90 -5.04 -0.50
C PHE A 23 14.00 -6.05 -0.17
N ALA A 24 13.64 -7.27 0.25
CA ALA A 24 14.62 -8.33 0.50
C ALA A 24 15.44 -8.65 -0.76
N ASP A 25 14.80 -8.65 -1.93
CA ASP A 25 15.44 -8.95 -3.21
C ASP A 25 16.21 -7.74 -3.78
N TYR A 26 15.61 -6.55 -3.74
CA TYR A 26 16.13 -5.37 -4.45
C TYR A 26 16.83 -4.33 -3.57
N LYS A 27 16.67 -4.39 -2.24
CA LYS A 27 17.13 -3.38 -1.26
C LYS A 27 16.57 -1.98 -1.47
N ILE A 28 15.49 -1.89 -2.24
CA ILE A 28 14.71 -0.68 -2.51
C ILE A 28 13.23 -1.06 -2.60
N TYR A 29 12.35 -0.13 -2.29
CA TYR A 29 10.93 -0.27 -2.55
C TYR A 29 10.57 0.22 -3.97
N PRO A 30 9.45 -0.25 -4.55
CA PRO A 30 8.98 0.27 -5.83
C PRO A 30 8.68 1.76 -5.77
N PHE A 31 8.75 2.44 -6.92
CA PHE A 31 8.34 3.85 -7.00
C PHE A 31 6.84 4.01 -6.70
N GLY A 32 6.46 5.13 -6.10
CA GLY A 32 5.08 5.57 -6.07
C GLY A 32 4.67 6.24 -7.39
N SER A 33 3.38 6.16 -7.73
CA SER A 33 2.76 7.07 -8.70
C SER A 33 2.44 8.41 -8.04
N THR A 34 2.20 9.45 -8.84
CA THR A 34 1.70 10.74 -8.34
C THR A 34 0.29 10.63 -7.76
N ALA A 35 -0.45 9.58 -8.10
CA ALA A 35 -1.78 9.28 -7.59
C ALA A 35 -1.77 8.37 -6.35
N GLY A 36 -0.59 8.02 -5.82
CA GLY A 36 -0.46 7.22 -4.60
C GLY A 36 -0.54 5.71 -4.81
N GLU A 37 -0.30 5.23 -6.02
CA GLU A 37 -0.24 3.79 -6.33
C GLU A 37 1.20 3.28 -6.28
N ILE A 38 1.36 1.97 -6.21
CA ILE A 38 2.67 1.32 -6.31
C ILE A 38 2.96 1.06 -7.79
N LYS A 39 4.13 1.47 -8.27
CA LYS A 39 4.60 1.14 -9.63
C LYS A 39 5.25 -0.23 -9.65
N SER A 40 4.45 -1.25 -9.92
CA SER A 40 4.87 -2.66 -9.90
C SER A 40 4.04 -3.51 -10.88
N CYS A 41 3.42 -2.89 -11.88
CA CYS A 41 2.52 -3.53 -12.84
C CYS A 41 2.97 -3.28 -14.27
N GLY A 42 2.36 -4.04 -15.19
CA GLY A 42 2.55 -3.88 -16.63
C GLY A 42 3.96 -4.22 -17.10
N TYR A 43 4.33 -3.70 -18.27
CA TYR A 43 5.62 -3.99 -18.89
C TYR A 43 6.78 -3.54 -17.98
N MET A 44 7.73 -4.44 -17.73
CA MET A 44 8.89 -4.23 -16.84
C MET A 44 8.52 -3.73 -15.43
N ALA A 45 7.30 -3.99 -14.95
CA ALA A 45 6.84 -3.59 -13.61
C ALA A 45 6.97 -2.08 -13.30
N VAL A 46 6.96 -1.20 -14.31
CA VAL A 46 7.10 0.26 -14.10
C VAL A 46 5.78 1.02 -14.08
N GLN A 47 4.66 0.37 -14.40
CA GLN A 47 3.35 1.02 -14.44
C GLN A 47 2.72 1.02 -13.05
N ALA A 48 1.92 2.05 -12.79
CA ALA A 48 1.12 2.14 -11.58
C ALA A 48 0.10 1.00 -11.52
N CYS A 49 0.01 0.33 -10.37
CA CYS A 49 -0.98 -0.69 -10.08
C CYS A 49 -2.22 -0.05 -9.46
N PRO A 50 -3.38 -0.06 -10.14
CA PRO A 50 -4.62 0.40 -9.52
C PRO A 50 -4.96 -0.47 -8.29
N TRP A 51 -5.42 0.17 -7.22
CA TRP A 51 -5.92 -0.55 -6.05
C TRP A 51 -7.11 -1.44 -6.46
N GLY A 52 -7.09 -2.71 -6.04
CA GLY A 52 -8.09 -3.69 -6.45
C GLY A 52 -7.79 -4.46 -7.73
N GLU A 53 -6.70 -4.14 -8.42
CA GLU A 53 -6.34 -4.77 -9.68
C GLU A 53 -4.96 -5.39 -9.62
N GLY A 54 -4.75 -6.40 -10.48
CA GLY A 54 -3.45 -6.95 -10.83
C GLY A 54 -2.59 -7.49 -9.69
N PRO A 55 -1.54 -8.25 -10.03
CA PRO A 55 -0.50 -8.59 -9.08
C PRO A 55 0.55 -7.47 -8.96
N MET A 56 1.19 -7.40 -7.79
CA MET A 56 2.47 -6.71 -7.61
C MET A 56 3.58 -7.64 -8.09
N ILE A 57 4.28 -7.25 -9.17
CA ILE A 57 5.35 -8.04 -9.78
C ILE A 57 6.66 -7.24 -9.91
N ASP A 58 7.79 -7.93 -10.09
CA ASP A 58 9.06 -7.30 -10.50
C ASP A 58 9.32 -7.39 -12.02
N ILE A 59 10.51 -6.94 -12.44
CA ILE A 59 10.98 -6.97 -13.82
C ILE A 59 11.15 -8.39 -14.39
N HIS A 60 11.19 -9.41 -13.53
CA HIS A 60 11.34 -10.82 -13.89
C HIS A 60 10.00 -11.60 -13.74
N ASN A 61 8.89 -10.91 -13.49
CA ASN A 61 7.56 -11.46 -13.23
C ASN A 61 7.45 -12.30 -11.95
N VAL A 62 8.34 -12.11 -10.97
CA VAL A 62 8.13 -12.65 -9.62
C VAL A 62 6.95 -11.92 -8.99
N THR A 63 5.97 -12.66 -8.47
CA THR A 63 4.77 -12.10 -7.86
C THR A 63 4.91 -12.00 -6.34
N TYR A 64 4.82 -10.77 -5.81
CA TYR A 64 4.90 -10.47 -4.37
C TYR A 64 3.52 -10.33 -3.73
N LEU A 65 2.54 -9.85 -4.50
CA LEU A 65 1.13 -9.74 -4.09
C LEU A 65 0.25 -10.18 -5.25
N LYS A 66 -0.69 -11.08 -5.02
CA LYS A 66 -1.57 -11.57 -6.10
C LYS A 66 -2.60 -10.55 -6.56
N LYS A 67 -3.07 -9.72 -5.62
CA LYS A 67 -4.10 -8.70 -5.87
C LYS A 67 -3.96 -7.57 -4.87
N PHE A 68 -3.94 -6.33 -5.35
CA PHE A 68 -4.01 -5.18 -4.46
C PHE A 68 -5.36 -5.10 -3.73
N PRO A 69 -5.39 -4.73 -2.44
CA PRO A 69 -6.63 -4.55 -1.70
C PRO A 69 -7.41 -3.32 -2.18
N VAL A 70 -8.67 -3.24 -1.79
CA VAL A 70 -9.60 -2.14 -2.12
C VAL A 70 -10.12 -1.55 -0.82
N ASP A 71 -10.10 -0.21 -0.69
CA ASP A 71 -10.72 0.43 0.45
C ASP A 71 -12.22 0.07 0.52
N PRO A 72 -12.76 -0.26 1.71
CA PRO A 72 -14.18 -0.56 1.88
C PRO A 72 -15.14 0.54 1.38
N GLN A 73 -14.63 1.76 1.19
CA GLN A 73 -15.36 2.91 0.67
C GLN A 73 -14.81 3.40 -0.67
N ALA A 74 -14.22 2.52 -1.48
CA ALA A 74 -13.75 2.86 -2.83
C ALA A 74 -14.83 3.49 -3.72
N TYR A 75 -16.12 3.14 -3.52
CA TYR A 75 -17.25 3.78 -4.20
C TYR A 75 -17.42 5.29 -3.88
N LYS A 76 -16.71 5.81 -2.86
CA LYS A 76 -16.62 7.23 -2.52
C LYS A 76 -15.30 7.86 -3.00
N ASN A 77 -14.59 7.21 -3.92
CA ASN A 77 -13.24 7.59 -4.36
C ASN A 77 -12.19 7.61 -3.24
N ILE A 78 -12.43 6.88 -2.14
CA ILE A 78 -11.43 6.66 -1.09
C ILE A 78 -10.48 5.57 -1.56
N LYS A 79 -9.18 5.83 -1.43
CA LYS A 79 -8.11 4.89 -1.80
C LYS A 79 -6.97 4.95 -0.80
N TYR A 80 -6.14 3.93 -0.81
CA TYR A 80 -4.87 3.94 -0.10
C TYR A 80 -3.87 4.82 -0.86
N ILE A 81 -2.93 5.42 -0.12
CA ILE A 81 -1.87 6.27 -0.71
C ILE A 81 -0.52 5.72 -0.29
N TYR A 82 0.25 5.25 -1.27
CA TYR A 82 1.62 4.80 -1.09
C TYR A 82 2.60 5.92 -1.45
N THR A 83 3.62 6.11 -0.61
CA THR A 83 4.73 7.05 -0.86
C THR A 83 6.04 6.46 -0.37
N THR A 84 7.16 6.90 -0.96
CA THR A 84 8.52 6.55 -0.53
C THR A 84 9.34 7.80 -0.28
N ASN A 85 10.45 7.66 0.46
CA ASN A 85 11.52 8.67 0.43
C ASN A 85 12.25 8.68 -0.92
N SER A 86 13.12 9.67 -1.12
CA SER A 86 13.96 9.82 -2.31
C SER A 86 14.84 8.60 -2.58
N GLU A 87 15.36 7.97 -1.54
CA GLU A 87 16.25 6.80 -1.64
C GLU A 87 15.47 5.49 -1.83
N ARG A 88 14.13 5.51 -1.70
CA ARG A 88 13.25 4.33 -1.72
C ARG A 88 13.63 3.24 -0.70
N THR A 89 14.15 3.65 0.44
CA THR A 89 14.52 2.77 1.57
C THR A 89 13.48 2.82 2.70
N LYS A 90 12.51 3.73 2.61
CA LYS A 90 11.38 3.86 3.52
C LYS A 90 10.12 4.10 2.71
N TYR A 91 9.00 3.54 3.17
CA TYR A 91 7.70 3.79 2.59
C TYR A 91 6.66 4.13 3.66
N LYS A 92 5.52 4.64 3.19
CA LYS A 92 4.30 4.82 3.98
C LYS A 92 3.11 4.39 3.14
N ILE A 93 2.18 3.66 3.76
CA ILE A 93 0.84 3.48 3.21
C ILE A 93 -0.11 4.24 4.12
N CYS A 94 -0.86 5.14 3.50
CA CYS A 94 -1.79 6.00 4.19
C CYS A 94 -3.23 5.50 4.01
N ILE A 95 -3.97 5.49 5.12
CA ILE A 95 -5.38 5.10 5.19
C ILE A 95 -6.19 6.18 5.93
N THR A 96 -7.52 6.13 5.81
CA THR A 96 -8.42 6.99 6.59
C THR A 96 -9.25 6.12 7.52
N LEU A 97 -8.92 6.16 8.81
CA LEU A 97 -9.71 5.54 9.87
C LEU A 97 -10.95 6.36 10.17
N GLU A 98 -12.03 5.67 10.50
CA GLU A 98 -13.33 6.30 10.75
C GLU A 98 -13.79 6.17 12.21
N TYR A 99 -13.34 5.13 12.92
CA TYR A 99 -13.74 4.87 14.30
C TYR A 99 -12.94 5.74 15.27
N THR A 100 -13.61 6.76 15.83
CA THR A 100 -13.00 7.75 16.73
C THR A 100 -12.46 7.17 18.04
N GLY A 101 -12.91 5.98 18.44
CA GLY A 101 -12.40 5.27 19.60
C GLY A 101 -11.19 4.36 19.30
N ASP A 102 -10.67 4.36 18.06
CA ASP A 102 -9.42 3.69 17.73
C ASP A 102 -8.25 4.54 18.24
N LYS A 103 -7.30 3.95 18.94
CA LYS A 103 -6.12 4.69 19.44
C LYS A 103 -5.26 5.29 18.31
N ASP A 104 -5.34 4.70 17.12
CA ASP A 104 -4.58 5.15 15.95
C ASP A 104 -5.39 6.18 15.13
N TYR A 105 -6.66 6.42 15.50
CA TYR A 105 -7.50 7.40 14.81
C TYR A 105 -6.94 8.81 14.98
N LYS A 106 -6.89 9.51 13.85
CA LYS A 106 -6.64 10.95 13.77
C LYS A 106 -7.75 11.54 12.89
N LYS A 107 -8.12 12.80 13.12
CA LYS A 107 -9.07 13.53 12.25
C LYS A 107 -8.39 13.97 10.94
N ASP A 108 -7.62 13.07 10.33
CA ASP A 108 -6.85 13.24 9.09
C ASP A 108 -6.33 11.86 8.61
N ILE A 109 -5.65 11.80 7.47
CA ILE A 109 -5.01 10.60 6.91
C ILE A 109 -3.93 10.05 7.87
N GLN A 110 -3.94 8.74 8.12
CA GLN A 110 -2.92 8.04 8.90
C GLN A 110 -1.88 7.38 8.01
N CYS A 111 -0.64 7.89 8.03
CA CYS A 111 0.47 7.40 7.19
C CYS A 111 1.57 6.64 7.97
N ASN A 112 1.31 6.22 9.20
CA ASN A 112 2.34 5.65 10.09
C ASN A 112 2.30 4.12 10.18
N TRP A 113 1.74 3.45 9.18
CA TRP A 113 1.86 2.01 9.06
C TRP A 113 3.20 1.68 8.41
N TYR A 114 4.23 1.67 9.25
CA TYR A 114 5.52 1.10 8.91
C TYR A 114 5.43 -0.39 9.20
N VAL A 115 5.54 -1.24 8.19
CA VAL A 115 6.06 -2.57 8.46
C VAL A 115 7.55 -2.39 8.63
N ASN A 116 7.95 -2.21 9.89
CA ASN A 116 9.13 -2.80 10.53
C ASN A 116 9.23 -2.26 11.97
N LYS A 117 9.34 -3.21 12.91
CA LYS A 117 9.69 -2.98 14.32
C LYS A 117 11.17 -2.68 14.46
#